data_AF-A0A529ZFT5-F1
#
_entry.id   AF-A0A529ZFT5-F1
#
_cell.length_a   1.000
_cell.length_b   1.000
_cell.length_c   1.000
_cell.angle_alpha   90.00
_cell.angle_beta   90.00
_cell.angle_gamma   90.00
#
_symmetry.space_group_name_H-M   'P 1'
#
loop_
_entity.id
_entity.type
_entity.pdbx_description
1 polymer ?
#
loop_
_entity_poly.entity_id
_entity_poly.type
_entity_poly.pdbx_seq_one_letter_code
_entity_poly.pdbx_strand_id
1 'polypeptide(L)'
;MAFELPALPYDYEALQPYMSKETLEYHHDKHHKAYVDNGNKLAAEAGLGDLSVEEVVKQSFGKNAGLFNNAAQHYNHVNFWKWMKKGGGGNKLPGALQKAVD
;
A
#
# COMPACT_ATOMS: atom_id res chain seq x y z
N MET A 1 -6.13 7.08 -14.81
CA MET A 1 -5.32 7.57 -13.68
C MET A 1 -4.51 6.40 -13.19
N ALA A 2 -3.20 6.54 -12.98
CA ALA A 2 -2.35 5.39 -12.72
C ALA A 2 -2.55 4.72 -11.35
N PHE A 3 -3.04 5.42 -10.32
CA PHE A 3 -3.25 4.83 -9.00
C PHE A 3 -4.70 4.39 -8.83
N GLU A 4 -4.89 3.17 -8.36
CA GLU A 4 -6.20 2.59 -8.03
C GLU A 4 -6.18 2.05 -6.61
N LEU A 5 -7.26 2.26 -5.85
CA LEU A 5 -7.41 1.64 -4.54
C LEU A 5 -7.73 0.14 -4.76
N PRO A 6 -6.80 -0.80 -4.47
CA PRO A 6 -7.10 -2.21 -4.64
C PRO A 6 -8.17 -2.63 -3.63
N ALA A 7 -8.98 -3.63 -3.96
CA ALA A 7 -9.80 -4.29 -2.94
C ALA A 7 -8.89 -4.99 -1.92
N LEU A 8 -9.32 -5.06 -0.65
CA LEU A 8 -8.65 -5.91 0.33
C LEU A 8 -8.72 -7.38 -0.12
N PRO A 9 -7.65 -8.18 0.05
CA PRO A 9 -7.64 -9.60 -0.34
C PRO A 9 -8.38 -10.51 0.67
N TYR A 10 -9.05 -9.91 1.66
CA TYR A 10 -9.77 -10.57 2.74
C TYR A 10 -10.85 -9.65 3.31
N ASP A 11 -11.82 -10.23 4.02
CA ASP A 11 -12.87 -9.48 4.71
C ASP A 11 -12.33 -8.61 5.85
N TYR A 12 -13.03 -7.54 6.22
CA TYR A 12 -12.62 -6.64 7.31
C TYR A 12 -12.49 -7.33 8.68
N GLU A 13 -13.07 -8.51 8.87
CA GLU A 13 -12.96 -9.26 10.14
C GLU A 13 -11.87 -10.33 10.11
N ALA A 14 -11.20 -10.52 8.97
CA ALA A 14 -10.30 -11.63 8.72
C ALA A 14 -9.02 -11.62 9.58
N LEU A 15 -8.63 -10.46 10.11
CA LEU A 15 -7.40 -10.26 10.88
C LEU A 15 -7.62 -10.18 12.40
N GLN A 16 -8.85 -10.37 12.88
CA GLN A 16 -9.11 -10.42 14.32
C GLN A 16 -8.42 -11.63 14.98
N PRO A 17 -7.97 -11.50 16.26
CA PRO A 17 -8.05 -10.33 17.13
C PRO A 17 -6.89 -9.34 16.96
N TYR A 18 -6.00 -9.56 15.98
CA TYR A 18 -4.74 -8.81 15.84
C TYR A 18 -4.92 -7.44 15.18
N MET A 19 -5.92 -7.29 14.32
CA MET A 19 -6.34 -6.01 13.76
C MET A 19 -7.86 -5.96 13.69
N SER A 20 -8.45 -4.87 14.19
CA SER A 20 -9.89 -4.72 14.25
C SER A 20 -10.50 -4.39 12.88
N LYS A 21 -11.78 -4.72 12.72
CA LYS A 21 -12.58 -4.30 11.55
C LYS A 21 -12.54 -2.80 11.34
N GLU A 22 -12.78 -2.05 12.42
CA GLU A 22 -12.73 -0.58 12.41
C GLU A 22 -11.38 -0.06 11.89
N THR A 23 -10.27 -0.67 12.33
CA THR A 23 -8.93 -0.29 11.84
C THR A 23 -8.82 -0.53 10.34
N LEU A 24 -9.26 -1.67 9.83
CA LEU A 24 -9.20 -1.95 8.39
C LEU A 24 -10.10 -0.99 7.60
N GLU A 25 -11.32 -0.68 8.06
CA GLU A 25 -12.23 0.27 7.41
C GLU A 25 -11.62 1.66 7.31
N TYR A 26 -11.08 2.21 8.41
CA TYR A 26 -10.44 3.53 8.37
C TYR A 26 -9.11 3.52 7.60
N HIS A 27 -8.26 2.52 7.81
CA HIS A 27 -6.92 2.48 7.23
C HIS A 27 -6.97 2.24 5.72
N HIS A 28 -7.89 1.39 5.25
CA HIS A 28 -8.09 1.13 3.83
C HIS A 28 -8.97 2.21 3.17
N ASP A 29 -10.20 2.40 3.65
CA ASP A 29 -11.21 3.16 2.91
C ASP A 29 -11.07 4.68 3.09
N LYS A 30 -10.33 5.12 4.11
CA LYS A 30 -10.03 6.54 4.35
C LYS A 30 -8.57 6.86 4.06
N HIS A 31 -7.63 6.27 4.81
CA HIS A 31 -6.21 6.65 4.71
C HIS A 31 -5.61 6.24 3.36
N HIS A 32 -5.70 4.96 2.97
CA HIS A 32 -5.17 4.51 1.69
C HIS A 32 -5.89 5.18 0.51
N LYS A 33 -7.22 5.32 0.58
CA LYS A 33 -7.99 6.07 -0.41
C LYS A 33 -7.50 7.51 -0.58
N ALA A 34 -7.23 8.22 0.52
CA ALA A 34 -6.73 9.59 0.45
C ALA A 34 -5.36 9.68 -0.24
N TYR A 35 -4.46 8.72 -0.01
CA TYR A 35 -3.18 8.66 -0.73
C TYR A 35 -3.37 8.42 -2.23
N VAL A 36 -4.33 7.56 -2.62
CA VAL A 36 -4.68 7.35 -4.02
C VAL A 36 -5.21 8.63 -4.66
N ASP A 37 -6.23 9.25 -4.06
CA ASP A 37 -6.88 10.45 -4.61
C ASP A 37 -5.89 11.63 -4.75
N ASN A 38 -5.16 11.92 -3.67
CA ASN A 38 -4.17 13.01 -3.66
C ASN A 38 -2.97 12.71 -4.54
N GLY A 39 -2.48 11.48 -4.54
CA GLY A 39 -1.35 11.05 -5.38
C GLY A 39 -1.68 11.19 -6.86
N ASN A 40 -2.87 10.75 -7.26
CA ASN A 40 -3.37 10.91 -8.63
C ASN A 40 -3.46 12.38 -9.07
N LYS A 41 -3.99 13.26 -8.21
CA LYS A 41 -4.04 14.70 -8.48
C LYS A 41 -2.64 15.29 -8.68
N LEU A 42 -1.74 15.05 -7.74
CA LEU A 42 -0.37 15.59 -7.76
C LEU A 42 0.46 15.01 -8.93
N ALA A 43 0.24 13.74 -9.29
CA ALA A 43 0.90 13.12 -10.44
C ALA A 43 0.46 13.77 -11.75
N ALA A 44 -0.84 14.08 -11.91
CA ALA A 44 -1.34 14.79 -13.07
C ALA A 44 -0.74 16.21 -13.19
N GLU A 45 -0.69 16.95 -12.07
CA GLU A 45 -0.08 18.29 -12.01
C GLU A 45 1.43 18.26 -12.36
N ALA A 46 2.12 17.18 -12.02
CA ALA A 46 3.54 16.99 -12.33
C ALA A 46 3.80 16.38 -13.72
N GLY A 47 2.78 16.08 -14.51
CA GLY A 47 2.93 15.40 -15.81
C GLY A 47 3.36 13.93 -15.73
N LEU A 48 3.12 13.27 -14.59
CA LEU A 48 3.48 11.89 -14.30
C LEU A 48 2.25 10.95 -14.20
N GLY A 49 1.05 11.42 -14.58
CA GLY A 49 -0.23 10.74 -14.33
C GLY A 49 -0.43 9.38 -15.02
N ASP A 50 0.39 9.07 -16.03
CA ASP A 50 0.35 7.82 -16.81
C ASP A 50 1.46 6.82 -16.44
N LEU A 51 2.32 7.18 -15.46
CA LEU A 51 3.41 6.31 -15.01
C LEU A 51 2.98 5.36 -13.90
N SER A 52 3.70 4.25 -13.73
CA SER A 52 3.46 3.35 -12.59
C SER A 52 3.77 4.05 -11.26
N VAL A 53 3.20 3.55 -10.16
CA VAL A 53 3.46 4.08 -8.81
C VAL A 53 4.96 4.08 -8.46
N GLU A 54 5.70 3.05 -8.84
CA GLU A 54 7.14 2.96 -8.62
C GLU A 54 7.92 4.06 -9.36
N GLU A 55 7.55 4.33 -10.61
CA GLU A 55 8.18 5.38 -11.40
C GLU A 55 7.83 6.76 -10.84
N VAL A 56 6.58 7.00 -10.43
CA VAL A 56 6.18 8.24 -9.75
C VAL A 56 6.96 8.43 -8.44
N VAL A 57 7.13 7.38 -7.63
CA VAL A 57 7.93 7.42 -6.40
C VAL A 57 9.37 7.81 -6.70
N LYS A 58 10.02 7.15 -7.65
CA LYS A 58 11.42 7.43 -8.03
C LYS A 58 11.59 8.86 -8.57
N GLN A 59 10.67 9.31 -9.42
CA GLN A 59 10.79 10.61 -10.08
C GLN A 59 10.46 11.78 -9.15
N SER A 60 9.56 11.58 -8.17
CA SER A 60 9.20 12.61 -7.19
C SER A 60 10.18 12.71 -6.01
N PHE A 61 10.95 11.66 -5.72
CA PHE A 61 11.90 11.63 -4.61
C PHE A 61 12.89 12.80 -4.66
N GLY A 62 12.96 13.56 -3.56
CA GLY A 62 13.83 14.74 -3.43
C GLY A 62 13.44 15.97 -4.25
N LYS A 63 12.38 15.88 -5.09
CA LYS A 63 11.96 16.96 -6.00
C LYS A 63 10.56 17.49 -5.69
N ASN A 64 9.66 16.61 -5.27
CA ASN A 64 8.29 16.94 -4.92
C ASN A 64 7.84 16.09 -3.73
N ALA A 65 8.02 16.63 -2.52
CA ALA A 65 7.72 15.93 -1.28
C ALA A 65 6.23 15.55 -1.15
N GLY A 66 5.31 16.41 -1.61
CA GLY A 66 3.88 16.14 -1.56
C GLY A 66 3.49 14.94 -2.42
N LEU A 67 3.97 14.89 -3.66
CA LEU A 67 3.74 13.77 -4.56
C LEU A 67 4.42 12.50 -4.04
N PHE A 68 5.69 12.61 -3.64
CA PHE A 68 6.44 11.49 -3.09
C PHE A 68 5.72 10.85 -1.90
N ASN A 69 5.28 11.65 -0.93
CA ASN A 69 4.61 11.16 0.26
C ASN A 69 3.32 10.39 -0.08
N ASN A 70 2.50 10.89 -1.01
CA ASN A 70 1.25 10.20 -1.39
C ASN A 70 1.51 8.95 -2.23
N ALA A 71 2.40 9.03 -3.23
CA ALA A 71 2.73 7.89 -4.08
C ALA A 71 3.43 6.77 -3.30
N ALA A 72 4.38 7.11 -2.42
CA ALA A 72 5.08 6.13 -1.58
C ALA A 72 4.13 5.49 -0.57
N GLN A 73 3.21 6.26 0.02
CA GLN A 73 2.21 5.68 0.92
C GLN A 73 1.23 4.77 0.17
N HIS A 74 0.81 5.11 -1.05
CA HIS A 74 0.04 4.18 -1.89
C HIS A 74 0.81 2.87 -2.15
N TYR A 75 2.07 2.97 -2.58
CA TYR A 75 2.95 1.81 -2.78
C TYR A 75 3.08 0.95 -1.52
N ASN A 76 3.29 1.57 -0.35
CA ASN A 76 3.41 0.88 0.93
C ASN A 76 2.15 0.08 1.25
N HIS A 77 0.97 0.69 1.11
CA HIS A 77 -0.29 0.05 1.48
C HIS A 77 -0.70 -1.06 0.51
N VAL A 78 -0.49 -0.90 -0.80
CA VAL A 78 -0.72 -1.96 -1.79
C VAL A 78 0.02 -3.25 -1.41
N ASN A 79 1.22 -3.13 -0.86
CA ASN A 79 2.01 -4.28 -0.40
C ASN A 79 1.61 -4.75 1.00
N PHE A 80 1.38 -3.82 1.93
CA PHE A 80 0.98 -4.13 3.30
C PHE A 80 -0.22 -5.06 3.37
N TRP A 81 -1.27 -4.80 2.58
CA TRP A 81 -2.46 -5.65 2.54
C TRP A 81 -2.17 -7.07 2.03
N LYS A 82 -1.24 -7.22 1.08
CA LYS A 82 -0.87 -8.52 0.51
C LYS A 82 -0.02 -9.38 1.44
N TRP A 83 0.64 -8.77 2.42
CA TRP A 83 1.51 -9.47 3.37
C TRP A 83 0.75 -10.05 4.56
N MET A 84 -0.53 -9.71 4.72
CA MET A 84 -1.40 -10.23 5.75
C MET A 84 -2.42 -11.22 5.18
N LYS A 85 -2.89 -12.15 6.02
CA LYS A 85 -3.98 -13.07 5.71
C LYS A 85 -4.63 -13.60 6.98
N LYS A 86 -5.85 -14.11 6.86
CA LYS A 86 -6.51 -14.89 7.93
C LYS A 86 -5.66 -16.10 8.31
N GLY A 87 -5.41 -16.28 9.61
CA GLY A 87 -4.56 -17.37 10.11
C GLY A 87 -3.11 -17.31 9.63
N GLY A 88 -2.60 -16.11 9.34
CA GLY A 88 -1.18 -15.88 9.03
C GLY A 88 -0.25 -16.04 10.24
N GLY A 89 1.01 -15.67 10.06
CA GLY A 89 2.06 -15.83 11.08
C GLY A 89 2.61 -17.27 11.16
N GLY A 90 3.18 -17.61 12.31
CA GLY A 90 3.84 -18.90 12.57
C GLY A 90 5.36 -18.87 12.34
N ASN A 91 5.98 -20.05 12.38
CA ASN A 91 7.43 -20.25 12.28
C ASN A 91 7.87 -20.98 10.99
N LYS A 92 7.01 -20.98 9.96
CA LYS A 92 7.27 -21.67 8.70
C LYS A 92 7.41 -20.66 7.57
N LEU A 93 8.64 -20.20 7.33
CA LEU A 93 8.95 -19.39 6.16
C LEU A 93 9.14 -20.30 4.93
N PRO A 94 8.91 -19.80 3.69
CA PRO A 94 9.29 -20.52 2.47
C PRO A 94 10.77 -20.90 2.50
N GLY A 95 11.14 -22.07 1.98
CA GLY A 95 12.45 -22.68 2.25
C GLY A 95 13.68 -21.82 1.91
N ALA A 96 13.63 -21.02 0.84
CA ALA A 96 14.72 -20.10 0.51
C ALA A 96 14.81 -18.93 1.51
N LEU A 97 13.67 -18.42 1.98
CA LEU A 97 13.61 -17.35 2.97
C LEU A 97 14.00 -17.85 4.36
N GLN A 98 13.56 -19.05 4.76
CA GLN A 98 13.96 -19.66 6.03
C GLN A 98 15.49 -19.76 6.13
N LYS A 99 16.14 -20.29 5.08
CA LYS A 99 17.61 -20.40 5.01
C LYS A 99 18.36 -19.07 5.05
N ALA A 100 17.71 -17.97 4.66
CA ALA A 100 18.32 -16.64 4.65
C ALA A 100 18.16 -15.91 6.00
N VAL A 101 17.21 -16.37 6.83
CA VAL A 101 16.93 -15.80 8.16
C VAL A 101 17.66 -16.57 9.27
N ASP A 102 17.80 -17.89 9.12
CA ASP A 102 18.61 -18.75 10.00
C ASP A 102 20.11 -18.41 9.92
#